data_AF-A0A6J4K4Q1-F1
#
_entry.id   AF-A0A6J4K4Q1-F1
#
_cell.length_a   1.000
_cell.length_b   1.000
_cell.length_c   1.000
_cell.angle_alpha   90.00
_cell.angle_beta   90.00
_cell.angle_gamma   90.00
#
_symmetry.space_group_name_H-M   'P 1'
#
loop_
_entity.id
_entity.type
_entity.pdbx_description
1 polymer ?
#
loop_
_entity_poly.entity_id
_entity_poly.type
_entity_poly.pdbx_seq_one_letter_code
_entity_poly.pdbx_strand_id
1 'polypeptide(L)'
;MNDDRSHSSLLVPPSTQDWMQGVLSAKVVLVMYGDYQSSRNADVYKLIQAIKRELSAASGEAYLCFIFRHFPQTQIHPHAQR
;
A
#
# COMPACT_ATOMS: atom_id res chain seq x y z
N MET A 1 -27.00 -23.47 -0.51
CA MET A 1 -26.48 -22.10 -0.74
C MET A 1 -25.34 -21.85 0.23
N ASN A 2 -24.09 -21.88 -0.23
CA ASN A 2 -22.96 -21.27 0.48
C ASN A 2 -22.29 -20.34 -0.54
N ASP A 3 -22.62 -19.06 -0.47
CA ASP A 3 -21.98 -17.99 -1.22
C ASP A 3 -20.74 -17.55 -0.44
N ASP A 4 -19.77 -18.45 -0.32
CA ASP A 4 -18.48 -18.16 0.31
C ASP A 4 -17.55 -17.55 -0.73
N ARG A 5 -17.91 -16.34 -1.18
CA ARG A 5 -16.97 -15.45 -1.85
C ARG A 5 -15.90 -15.13 -0.83
N SER A 6 -14.87 -15.99 -0.78
CA SER A 6 -13.60 -15.80 -0.09
C SER A 6 -13.07 -14.41 -0.47
N HIS A 7 -13.46 -13.38 0.26
CA HIS A 7 -12.85 -12.08 0.20
C HIS A 7 -11.42 -12.30 0.65
N SER A 8 -10.48 -12.29 -0.29
CA SER A 8 -9.06 -12.47 -0.07
C SER A 8 -8.57 -11.41 0.91
N SER A 9 -8.73 -11.69 2.20
CA SER A 9 -8.35 -10.81 3.28
C SER A 9 -6.85 -10.92 3.43
N LEU A 10 -6.20 -9.77 3.63
CA LEU A 10 -4.77 -9.78 3.96
C LEU A 10 -4.58 -10.62 5.22
N LEU A 11 -3.60 -11.53 5.20
CA LEU A 11 -3.25 -12.37 6.36
C LEU A 11 -2.96 -11.51 7.61
N VAL A 12 -2.37 -10.33 7.39
CA VAL A 12 -2.18 -9.30 8.41
C VAL A 12 -2.96 -8.06 7.98
N PRO A 13 -4.03 -7.69 8.70
CA PRO A 13 -4.77 -6.46 8.42
C PRO A 13 -3.89 -5.21 8.56
N PRO A 14 -4.23 -4.09 7.89
CA PRO A 14 -3.65 -2.78 8.19
C PRO A 14 -3.81 -2.40 9.66
N SER A 15 -2.77 -1.85 10.27
CA SER A 15 -2.78 -1.46 11.68
C SER A 15 -1.94 -0.22 11.96
N THR A 16 -2.00 0.29 13.19
CA THR A 16 -1.18 1.43 13.63
C THR A 16 0.31 1.12 13.72
N GLN A 17 0.72 -0.14 13.51
CA GLN A 17 2.12 -0.55 13.41
C GLN A 17 2.68 -0.34 11.99
N ASP A 18 1.82 -0.12 10.99
CA ASP A 18 2.24 0.11 9.61
C ASP A 18 2.79 1.53 9.42
N TRP A 19 3.82 1.64 8.56
CA TRP A 19 4.25 2.95 8.08
C TRP A 19 3.26 3.45 7.02
N MET A 20 2.50 4.49 7.38
CA MET A 20 1.33 4.91 6.65
C MET A 20 1.33 6.41 6.35
N GLN A 21 0.74 6.76 5.22
CA GLN A 21 0.41 8.13 4.85
C GLN A 21 -1.12 8.26 4.79
N GLY A 22 -1.70 9.06 5.70
CA GLY A 22 -3.15 9.16 5.89
C GLY A 22 -3.58 8.53 7.22
N VAL A 23 -4.86 8.16 7.33
CA VAL A 23 -5.47 7.59 8.55
C VAL A 23 -6.17 6.27 8.25
N LEU A 24 -6.15 5.30 9.18
CA LEU A 24 -6.79 3.98 8.97
C LEU A 24 -8.31 4.06 8.82
N SER A 25 -8.92 5.17 9.27
CA SER A 25 -10.34 5.47 9.07
C SER A 25 -10.66 6.01 7.68
N ALA A 26 -9.66 6.13 6.79
CA ALA A 26 -9.88 6.55 5.41
C ALA A 26 -10.84 5.60 4.68
N LYS A 27 -11.52 6.12 3.66
CA LYS A 27 -12.48 5.33 2.86
C LYS A 27 -11.82 4.14 2.17
N VAL A 28 -10.56 4.30 1.78
CA VAL A 28 -9.74 3.25 1.17
C VAL A 28 -8.40 3.17 1.89
N VAL A 29 -7.98 1.95 2.22
CA VAL A 29 -6.64 1.64 2.72
C VAL A 29 -5.93 0.77 1.67
N LEU A 30 -4.91 1.33 1.04
CA LEU A 30 -4.09 0.64 0.04
C LEU A 30 -2.78 0.17 0.68
N VAL A 31 -2.54 -1.15 0.63
CA VAL A 31 -1.29 -1.77 1.10
C VAL A 31 -0.48 -2.21 -0.11
N MET A 32 0.72 -1.68 -0.25
CA MET A 32 1.70 -2.13 -1.24
C MET A 32 2.81 -2.91 -0.55
N TYR A 33 3.01 -4.16 -0.96
CA TYR A 33 4.20 -4.94 -0.62
C TYR A 33 5.28 -4.64 -1.64
N GLY A 34 6.39 -4.06 -1.21
CA GLY A 34 7.39 -3.54 -2.12
C GLY A 34 8.82 -3.73 -1.63
N ASP A 35 9.70 -3.81 -2.62
CA ASP A 35 11.14 -3.79 -2.49
C ASP A 35 11.67 -2.38 -2.82
N TYR A 36 12.49 -1.81 -1.93
CA TYR A 36 13.04 -0.46 -2.05
C TYR A 36 14.08 -0.27 -3.15
N GLN A 37 14.73 -1.33 -3.63
CA GLN A 37 15.69 -1.26 -4.74
C GLN A 37 15.03 -1.37 -6.11
N SER A 38 13.78 -1.80 -6.18
CA SER A 38 13.10 -2.02 -7.45
C SER A 38 12.68 -0.69 -8.09
N SER A 39 13.21 -0.40 -9.29
CA SER A 39 12.79 0.76 -10.09
C SER A 39 11.30 0.72 -10.43
N ARG A 40 10.75 -0.47 -10.71
CA ARG A 40 9.32 -0.65 -10.96
C ARG A 40 8.46 -0.28 -9.75
N ASN A 41 8.87 -0.68 -8.54
CA ASN A 41 8.15 -0.30 -7.33
C ASN A 41 8.24 1.22 -7.08
N ALA A 42 9.38 1.84 -7.40
CA ALA A 42 9.50 3.29 -7.34
C ALA A 42 8.54 4.00 -8.31
N ASP A 43 8.36 3.48 -9.52
CA ASP A 43 7.43 4.06 -10.50
C ASP A 43 5.97 3.87 -10.09
N VAL A 44 5.60 2.70 -9.56
CA VAL A 44 4.27 2.46 -8.98
C VAL A 44 4.01 3.38 -7.80
N TYR A 45 4.99 3.58 -6.91
CA TYR A 45 4.86 4.52 -5.79
C TYR A 45 4.58 5.95 -6.28
N LYS A 46 5.31 6.45 -7.29
CA LYS A 46 5.06 7.78 -7.87
C LYS A 46 3.64 7.90 -8.42
N LEU A 47 3.15 6.87 -9.12
CA LEU A 47 1.79 6.84 -9.65
C LEU A 47 0.76 6.88 -8.51
N ILE A 48 0.95 6.09 -7.46
CA ILE A 48 0.07 6.09 -6.28
C ILE A 48 0.03 7.48 -5.63
N GLN A 49 1.17 8.17 -5.52
CA GLN A 49 1.21 9.53 -4.97
C GLN A 49 0.46 10.54 -5.85
N ALA A 50 0.51 10.39 -7.18
CA ALA A 50 -0.29 11.21 -8.08
C ALA A 50 -1.80 10.99 -7.89
N ILE A 51 -2.22 9.72 -7.84
CA ILE A 51 -3.62 9.34 -7.57
C ILE A 51 -4.08 9.88 -6.22
N LYS A 52 -3.25 9.75 -5.17
CA LYS A 52 -3.58 10.25 -3.84
C LYS A 52 -3.84 11.76 -3.85
N ARG A 53 -3.00 12.53 -4.55
CA ARG A 53 -3.18 13.98 -4.68
C ARG A 53 -4.48 14.34 -5.39
N GLU A 54 -4.81 13.65 -6.48
CA GLU A 54 -6.06 13.87 -7.22
C GLU A 54 -7.29 13.51 -6.37
N LEU A 55 -7.24 12.41 -5.64
CA LEU A 55 -8.32 11.99 -4.74
C LEU A 55 -8.47 12.92 -3.53
N SER A 56 -7.37 13.40 -2.93
CA SER A 56 -7.41 14.42 -1.88
C SER A 56 -8.09 15.70 -2.37
N ALA A 57 -7.76 16.15 -3.60
CA ALA A 57 -8.37 17.35 -4.18
C ALA A 57 -9.87 17.17 -4.47
N ALA A 58 -10.30 15.98 -4.92
CA ALA A 58 -11.69 15.73 -5.29
C ALA A 58 -12.60 15.33 -4.11
N SER A 59 -12.04 14.64 -3.11
CA SER A 59 -12.82 13.93 -2.05
C SER A 59 -12.34 14.23 -0.63
N GLY A 60 -11.36 15.12 -0.46
CA GLY A 60 -10.79 15.52 0.82
C GLY A 60 -9.62 14.63 1.28
N GLU A 61 -8.82 15.16 2.20
CA GLU A 61 -7.55 14.55 2.63
C GLU A 61 -7.68 13.17 3.30
N ALA A 62 -8.88 12.80 3.76
CA ALA A 62 -9.14 11.54 4.46
C ALA A 62 -9.65 10.42 3.53
N TYR A 63 -9.49 10.53 2.21
CA TYR A 63 -10.04 9.53 1.28
C TYR A 63 -9.18 8.27 1.16
N LEU A 64 -7.87 8.41 1.02
CA LEU A 64 -6.93 7.31 0.77
C LEU A 64 -5.83 7.28 1.83
N CYS A 65 -5.71 6.15 2.52
CA CYS A 65 -4.55 5.81 3.31
C CYS A 65 -3.64 4.88 2.50
N PHE A 66 -2.36 5.22 2.43
CA PHE A 66 -1.35 4.39 1.78
C PHE A 66 -0.39 3.78 2.80
N ILE A 67 -0.17 2.48 2.70
CA ILE A 67 0.78 1.71 3.51
C ILE A 67 1.79 1.04 2.60
N PHE A 68 3.07 1.17 2.94
CA PHE A 68 4.14 0.40 2.32
C PHE A 68 4.64 -0.67 3.30
N ARG A 69 4.55 -1.94 2.91
CA ARG A 69 5.13 -3.05 3.65
C ARG A 69 6.38 -3.55 2.92
N HIS A 70 7.48 -3.62 3.66
CA HIS A 70 8.74 -4.08 3.12
C HIS A 70 8.64 -5.55 2.69
N PHE A 71 8.91 -5.82 1.42
CA PHE A 71 8.95 -7.14 0.81
C PHE A 71 10.22 -7.29 -0.04
N PRO A 72 11.38 -7.55 0.61
CA PRO A 72 12.66 -7.60 -0.07
C PRO A 72 12.80 -8.86 -0.92
N GLN A 73 13.13 -8.70 -2.20
CA GLN A 73 13.40 -9.76 -3.15
C GLN A 73 14.90 -9.99 -3.27
N THR A 74 15.50 -10.45 -2.17
CA THR A 74 16.96 -10.48 -1.92
C THR A 74 17.76 -11.25 -2.98
N GLN A 75 17.13 -12.21 -3.66
CA GLN A 75 17.71 -12.97 -4.76
C GLN A 75 18.01 -12.10 -6.00
N ILE A 76 17.24 -11.04 -6.21
CA ILE A 76 17.32 -10.15 -7.36
C ILE A 76 17.85 -8.77 -6.91
N HIS A 77 17.58 -8.36 -5.67
CA HIS A 77 17.90 -7.05 -5.09
C HIS A 77 18.67 -7.24 -3.76
N PRO A 78 20.00 -7.44 -3.82
CA PRO A 78 20.79 -7.86 -2.65
C PRO A 78 20.84 -6.84 -1.50
N HIS A 79 20.65 -5.55 -1.77
CA HIS A 79 20.63 -4.51 -0.74
C HIS A 79 19.24 -4.20 -0.20
N ALA A 80 18.19 -4.89 -0.69
CA ALA A 80 16.83 -4.73 -0.16
C ALA A 80 16.68 -5.31 1.25
N GLN A 81 17.61 -6.14 1.75
CA GLN A 81 17.52 -6.74 3.09
C GLN A 81 17.61 -5.75 4.26
N ARG A 82 17.95 -4.49 4.01
CA ARG A 82 18.34 -3.52 5.04
C ARG A 82 17.15 -2.78 5.63
#